data_AF-A0A2S9TRW1-F1
#
_entry.id   AF-A0A2S9TRW1-F1
#
_cell.length_a   1.000
_cell.length_b   1.000
_cell.length_c   1.000
_cell.angle_alpha   90.00
_cell.angle_beta   90.00
_cell.angle_gamma   90.00
#
_symmetry.space_group_name_H-M   'P 1'
#
loop_
_entity.id
_entity.type
_entity.pdbx_description
1 polymer ?
#
loop_
_entity_poly.entity_id
_entity_poly.type
_entity_poly.pdbx_seq_one_letter_code
_entity_poly.pdbx_strand_id
1 'polypeptide(L)'
;MQDTQSINKARAIYYNLFANFFIPSSDIKNYFELFRLLNLLKDSSLDEASEESIKNILNLLDKDSNQSLIQEYDDIFHNPVYEKVRQTASFYDEGVESGKKRVEMIQFVAKTKLRRDEKRYFEYEDSVGFIFSIMSELSNLVALGEKQYENTVHCIFEQILNPFVDEFAKSIYEHKKANIYKELMVVLHSFIEFERLYLEVTKPLKKEKAKKQVTDNWGDITPEERERRERNRALKALGPKN
;
A
#
# COMPACT_ATOMS: atom_id res chain seq x y z
N MET A 1 -6.29 -28.88 -8.89
CA MET A 1 -6.73 -27.81 -9.82
C MET A 1 -7.88 -26.98 -9.24
N GLN A 2 -8.82 -27.56 -8.49
CA GLN A 2 -9.85 -26.82 -7.73
C GLN A 2 -9.27 -25.95 -6.60
N ASP A 3 -8.24 -26.40 -5.89
CA ASP A 3 -7.65 -25.64 -4.77
C ASP A 3 -7.05 -24.30 -5.19
N THR A 4 -6.28 -24.26 -6.27
CA THR A 4 -5.60 -23.03 -6.71
C THR A 4 -6.59 -21.93 -7.12
N GLN A 5 -7.72 -22.28 -7.72
CA GLN A 5 -8.76 -21.31 -8.08
C GLN A 5 -9.42 -20.71 -6.84
N SER A 6 -9.78 -21.55 -5.87
CA SER A 6 -10.37 -21.11 -4.60
C SER A 6 -9.40 -20.23 -3.80
N ILE A 7 -8.10 -20.59 -3.79
CA ILE A 7 -7.05 -19.78 -3.16
C ILE A 7 -6.92 -18.42 -3.85
N ASN A 8 -6.89 -18.37 -5.18
CA ASN A 8 -6.82 -17.09 -5.90
C ASN A 8 -8.05 -16.19 -5.67
N LYS A 9 -9.24 -16.77 -5.50
CA LYS A 9 -10.43 -16.01 -5.08
C LYS A 9 -10.28 -15.46 -3.68
N ALA A 10 -9.82 -16.26 -2.73
CA ALA A 10 -9.57 -15.80 -1.36
C ALA A 10 -8.53 -14.67 -1.33
N ARG A 11 -7.43 -14.82 -2.07
CA ARG A 11 -6.40 -13.78 -2.26
C ARG A 11 -7.00 -12.48 -2.79
N ALA A 12 -7.86 -12.57 -3.82
CA ALA A 12 -8.55 -11.41 -4.35
C ALA A 12 -9.41 -10.70 -3.29
N ILE A 13 -10.13 -11.46 -2.46
CA ILE A 13 -10.98 -10.90 -1.38
C ILE A 13 -10.12 -10.19 -0.32
N TYR A 14 -8.99 -10.76 0.10
CA TYR A 14 -8.07 -10.11 1.05
C TYR A 14 -7.47 -8.83 0.47
N TYR A 15 -6.98 -8.87 -0.77
CA TYR A 15 -6.49 -7.67 -1.44
C TYR A 15 -7.58 -6.59 -1.56
N ASN A 16 -8.81 -6.99 -1.86
CA ASN A 16 -9.95 -6.07 -1.93
C ASN A 16 -10.26 -5.46 -0.56
N LEU A 17 -10.19 -6.25 0.53
CA LEU A 17 -10.34 -5.72 1.89
C LEU A 17 -9.35 -4.58 2.12
N PHE A 18 -8.05 -4.82 1.91
CA PHE A 18 -7.03 -3.80 2.13
C PHE A 18 -7.21 -2.58 1.22
N ALA A 19 -7.56 -2.79 -0.05
CA ALA A 19 -7.86 -1.70 -0.98
C ALA A 19 -8.97 -0.78 -0.45
N ASN A 20 -10.05 -1.33 0.14
CA ASN A 20 -11.16 -0.53 0.68
C ASN A 20 -10.77 0.32 1.89
N PHE A 21 -9.77 -0.10 2.67
CA PHE A 21 -9.21 0.75 3.72
C PHE A 21 -8.35 1.88 3.14
N PHE A 22 -7.44 1.55 2.22
CA PHE A 22 -6.46 2.51 1.71
C PHE A 22 -6.95 3.42 0.59
N ILE A 23 -8.18 3.22 0.10
CA ILE A 23 -8.84 4.09 -0.87
C ILE A 23 -10.15 4.57 -0.23
N PRO A 24 -10.07 5.53 0.70
CA PRO A 24 -11.25 5.99 1.41
C PRO A 24 -12.25 6.57 0.42
N SER A 25 -13.49 6.15 0.56
CA SER A 25 -14.60 6.65 -0.23
C SER A 25 -15.60 7.34 0.66
N SER A 26 -16.10 8.49 0.20
CA SER A 26 -17.24 9.17 0.83
C SER A 26 -18.58 8.50 0.53
N ASP A 27 -18.63 7.53 -0.40
CA ASP A 27 -19.83 6.76 -0.69
C ASP A 27 -20.06 5.69 0.38
N ILE A 28 -21.17 5.83 1.11
CA ILE A 28 -21.58 4.89 2.17
C ILE A 28 -21.76 3.45 1.64
N LYS A 29 -22.03 3.27 0.34
CA LYS A 29 -22.12 1.93 -0.26
C LYS A 29 -20.79 1.17 -0.18
N ASN A 30 -19.68 1.85 -0.41
CA ASN A 30 -18.35 1.24 -0.30
C ASN A 30 -18.05 0.85 1.16
N TYR A 31 -18.57 1.62 2.12
CA TYR A 31 -18.47 1.28 3.53
C TYR A 31 -19.29 0.03 3.91
N PHE A 32 -20.50 -0.13 3.36
CA PHE A 32 -21.27 -1.36 3.55
C PHE A 32 -20.62 -2.58 2.89
N GLU A 33 -20.00 -2.42 1.72
CA GLU A 33 -19.21 -3.51 1.12
C GLU A 33 -18.00 -3.87 2.00
N LEU A 34 -17.31 -2.89 2.60
CA LEU A 34 -16.24 -3.15 3.57
C LEU A 34 -16.74 -3.99 4.76
N PHE A 35 -17.90 -3.65 5.33
CA PHE A 35 -18.53 -4.46 6.38
C PHE A 35 -18.84 -5.88 5.92
N ARG A 36 -19.31 -6.04 4.68
CA ARG A 36 -19.62 -7.36 4.12
C ARG A 36 -18.37 -8.20 3.94
N LEU A 37 -17.27 -7.60 3.48
CA LEU A 37 -15.96 -8.23 3.35
C LEU A 37 -15.41 -8.66 4.71
N LEU A 38 -15.48 -7.79 5.72
CA LEU A 38 -15.03 -8.12 7.08
C LEU A 38 -15.83 -9.28 7.68
N ASN A 39 -17.16 -9.29 7.54
CA ASN A 39 -17.97 -10.41 8.04
C ASN A 39 -17.65 -11.73 7.32
N LEU A 40 -17.43 -11.69 6.00
CA LEU A 40 -17.04 -12.88 5.24
C LEU A 40 -15.68 -13.44 5.71
N LEU A 41 -14.70 -12.55 5.88
CA LEU A 41 -13.33 -12.92 6.27
C LEU A 41 -13.24 -13.31 7.75
N LYS A 42 -14.13 -12.82 8.62
CA LYS A 42 -14.23 -13.25 10.01
C LYS A 42 -14.50 -14.77 10.10
N ASP A 43 -15.35 -15.29 9.23
CA ASP A 43 -15.71 -16.72 9.22
C ASP A 43 -14.72 -17.58 8.42
N SER A 44 -13.70 -16.97 7.81
CA SER A 44 -12.70 -17.61 6.93
C SER A 44 -11.31 -17.00 7.08
N SER A 45 -10.95 -16.66 8.31
CA SER A 45 -9.68 -16.03 8.67
C SER A 45 -8.48 -16.95 8.38
N LEU A 46 -7.32 -16.36 8.10
CA LEU A 46 -6.09 -17.12 7.88
C LEU A 46 -5.57 -17.78 9.17
N ASP A 47 -5.75 -17.10 10.30
CA ASP A 47 -5.36 -17.55 11.62
C ASP A 47 -6.25 -16.91 12.71
N GLU A 48 -6.11 -17.38 13.95
CA GLU A 48 -6.87 -16.90 15.11
C GLU A 48 -6.64 -15.41 15.38
N ALA A 49 -5.41 -14.92 15.19
CA ALA A 49 -5.07 -13.51 15.40
C ALA A 49 -5.78 -12.59 14.40
N SER A 50 -5.87 -13.01 13.14
CA SER A 50 -6.61 -12.31 12.09
C SER A 50 -8.11 -12.32 12.39
N GLU A 51 -8.65 -13.44 12.87
CA GLU A 51 -10.05 -13.52 13.27
C GLU A 51 -10.39 -12.52 14.38
N GLU A 52 -9.58 -12.50 15.43
CA GLU A 52 -9.74 -11.59 16.57
C GLU A 52 -9.63 -10.13 16.11
N SER A 53 -8.63 -9.83 15.26
CA SER A 53 -8.43 -8.49 14.73
C SER A 53 -9.61 -8.02 13.87
N ILE A 54 -10.16 -8.91 13.03
CA ILE A 54 -11.37 -8.60 12.24
C ILE A 54 -12.57 -8.34 13.15
N LYS A 55 -12.74 -9.11 14.23
CA LYS A 55 -13.80 -8.85 15.24
C LYS A 55 -13.60 -7.50 15.92
N ASN A 56 -12.37 -7.14 16.27
CA ASN A 56 -12.04 -5.84 16.85
C ASN A 56 -12.36 -4.70 15.88
N ILE A 57 -11.97 -4.82 14.61
CA ILE A 57 -12.32 -3.85 13.56
C ILE A 57 -13.85 -3.68 13.49
N LEU A 58 -14.61 -4.77 13.40
CA LEU A 58 -16.07 -4.73 13.34
C LEU A 58 -16.71 -4.05 14.57
N ASN A 59 -16.10 -4.16 15.74
CA ASN A 59 -16.56 -3.49 16.96
C ASN A 59 -16.19 -2.00 17.02
N LEU A 60 -15.08 -1.60 16.41
CA LEU A 60 -14.62 -0.21 16.35
C LEU A 60 -15.32 0.60 15.26
N LEU A 61 -15.76 -0.07 14.19
CA LEU A 61 -16.52 0.55 13.10
C LEU A 61 -17.95 0.86 13.52
N ASP A 62 -18.42 2.07 13.22
CA ASP A 62 -19.82 2.45 13.40
C ASP A 62 -20.67 1.82 12.29
N LYS A 63 -21.81 1.22 12.65
CA LYS A 63 -22.69 0.51 11.70
C LYS A 63 -23.30 1.43 10.65
N ASP A 64 -23.53 2.68 11.01
CA ASP A 64 -24.30 3.63 10.19
C ASP A 64 -23.45 4.80 9.67
N SER A 65 -22.15 4.86 10.02
CA SER A 65 -21.27 5.96 9.65
C SER A 65 -19.83 5.51 9.40
N ASN A 66 -19.22 6.03 8.33
CA ASN A 66 -17.79 5.82 8.04
C ASN A 66 -16.88 6.90 8.67
N GLN A 67 -17.44 7.81 9.46
CA GLN A 67 -16.72 8.99 9.96
C GLN A 67 -15.48 8.63 10.78
N SER A 68 -15.57 7.67 11.70
CA SER A 68 -14.43 7.25 12.53
C SER A 68 -13.29 6.69 11.69
N LEU A 69 -13.62 5.91 10.65
CA LEU A 69 -12.64 5.33 9.74
C LEU A 69 -11.96 6.41 8.89
N ILE A 70 -12.73 7.36 8.34
CA ILE A 70 -12.19 8.48 7.55
C ILE A 70 -11.33 9.39 8.43
N GLN A 71 -11.77 9.71 9.64
CA GLN A 71 -11.00 10.55 10.57
C GLN A 71 -9.67 9.89 10.95
N GLU A 72 -9.67 8.59 11.22
CA GLU A 72 -8.45 7.85 11.52
C GLU A 72 -7.51 7.81 10.31
N TYR A 73 -8.05 7.59 9.11
CA TYR A 73 -7.28 7.66 7.87
C TYR A 73 -6.61 9.03 7.71
N ASP A 74 -7.36 10.12 7.85
CA ASP A 74 -6.82 11.47 7.74
C ASP A 74 -5.75 11.74 8.81
N ASP A 75 -5.97 11.29 10.06
CA ASP A 75 -5.01 11.45 11.15
C ASP A 75 -3.68 10.72 10.92
N ILE A 76 -3.69 9.59 10.20
CA ILE A 76 -2.48 8.81 9.89
C ILE A 76 -1.77 9.33 8.62
N PHE A 77 -2.52 9.70 7.59
CA PHE A 77 -1.97 9.92 6.24
C PHE A 77 -1.96 11.38 5.78
N HIS A 78 -2.78 12.26 6.36
CA HIS A 78 -2.98 13.63 5.84
C HIS A 78 -2.74 14.72 6.87
N ASN A 79 -3.01 14.46 8.15
CA ASN A 79 -3.00 15.47 9.20
C ASN A 79 -1.57 15.99 9.46
N PRO A 80 -1.32 17.30 9.33
CA PRO A 80 0.01 17.87 9.53
C PRO A 80 0.47 17.91 10.99
N VAL A 81 -0.41 17.62 11.95
CA VAL A 81 -0.11 17.62 13.39
C VAL A 81 0.61 16.35 13.81
N TYR A 82 0.33 15.22 13.16
CA TYR A 82 0.85 13.90 13.53
C TYR A 82 1.93 13.43 12.55
N GLU A 83 2.60 12.33 12.90
CA GLU A 83 3.60 11.73 12.04
C GLU A 83 2.92 11.12 10.81
N LYS A 84 3.18 11.70 9.63
CA LYS A 84 2.57 11.23 8.39
C LYS A 84 3.21 9.92 7.93
N VAL A 85 2.43 8.85 7.90
CA VAL A 85 2.82 7.62 7.23
C VAL A 85 2.69 7.80 5.72
N ARG A 86 3.73 7.41 4.98
CA ARG A 86 3.74 7.46 3.52
C ARG A 86 3.15 6.18 2.95
N GLN A 87 2.45 6.29 1.84
CA GLN A 87 1.67 5.19 1.27
C GLN A 87 2.25 4.66 -0.05
N THR A 88 3.35 5.22 -0.55
CA THR A 88 3.88 4.88 -1.87
C THR A 88 5.14 4.02 -1.78
N ALA A 89 5.25 3.01 -2.64
CA ALA A 89 6.43 2.14 -2.70
C ALA A 89 7.71 2.94 -2.99
N SER A 90 7.64 3.96 -3.85
CA SER A 90 8.78 4.83 -4.16
C SER A 90 9.33 5.56 -2.94
N PHE A 91 8.48 5.95 -1.98
CA PHE A 91 8.98 6.59 -0.76
C PHE A 91 9.85 5.65 0.06
N TYR A 92 9.44 4.40 0.23
CA TYR A 92 10.19 3.43 1.04
C TYR A 92 11.46 2.94 0.33
N ASP A 93 11.45 2.88 -1.00
CA ASP A 93 12.63 2.44 -1.77
C ASP A 93 13.63 3.58 -2.04
N GLU A 94 13.13 4.78 -2.35
CA GLU A 94 13.93 5.89 -2.90
C GLU A 94 13.94 7.13 -1.99
N GLY A 95 13.10 7.17 -0.95
CA GLY A 95 12.95 8.32 -0.06
C GLY A 95 12.17 9.50 -0.66
N VAL A 96 11.56 9.30 -1.83
CA VAL A 96 10.75 10.31 -2.55
C VAL A 96 9.51 9.65 -3.16
N GLU A 97 8.39 10.38 -3.21
CA GLU A 97 7.17 9.91 -3.89
C GLU A 97 7.29 10.08 -5.41
N SER A 98 6.56 9.28 -6.18
CA SER A 98 6.61 9.27 -7.67
C SER A 98 7.99 8.94 -8.25
N GLY A 99 8.71 8.03 -7.58
CA GLY A 99 10.01 7.53 -8.03
C GLY A 99 9.94 6.42 -9.10
N LYS A 100 11.05 5.73 -9.29
CA LYS A 100 11.21 4.55 -10.16
C LYS A 100 10.17 3.47 -9.88
N LYS A 101 9.81 3.22 -8.63
CA LYS A 101 8.79 2.20 -8.28
C LYS A 101 7.44 2.45 -8.93
N ARG A 102 7.07 3.73 -9.09
CA ARG A 102 5.87 4.13 -9.84
C ARG A 102 5.97 3.76 -11.31
N VAL A 103 7.10 4.03 -11.94
CA VAL A 103 7.34 3.69 -13.35
C VAL A 103 7.30 2.18 -13.57
N GLU A 104 7.94 1.40 -12.69
CA GLU A 104 7.89 -0.07 -12.71
C GLU A 104 6.44 -0.56 -12.59
N MET A 105 5.65 0.03 -11.69
CA MET A 105 4.26 -0.33 -11.51
C MET A 105 3.39 -0.01 -12.73
N ILE A 106 3.59 1.14 -13.36
CA ILE A 106 2.95 1.50 -14.64
C ILE A 106 3.29 0.47 -15.74
N GLN A 107 4.55 0.01 -15.81
CA GLN A 107 4.96 -1.01 -16.77
C GLN A 107 4.27 -2.37 -16.53
N PHE A 108 4.02 -2.75 -15.27
CA PHE A 108 3.22 -3.94 -14.97
C PHE A 108 1.76 -3.77 -15.39
N VAL A 109 1.13 -2.64 -15.06
CA VAL A 109 -0.26 -2.36 -15.46
C VAL A 109 -0.40 -2.35 -16.99
N ALA A 110 0.57 -1.80 -17.71
CA ALA A 110 0.58 -1.73 -19.18
C ALA A 110 0.56 -3.12 -19.85
N LYS A 111 1.07 -4.16 -19.19
CA LYS A 111 1.03 -5.56 -19.66
C LYS A 111 -0.36 -6.20 -19.53
N THR A 112 -1.29 -5.53 -18.85
CA THR A 112 -2.66 -6.01 -18.60
C THR A 112 -3.66 -5.27 -19.48
N LYS A 113 -4.92 -5.71 -19.49
CA LYS A 113 -6.04 -4.94 -20.06
C LYS A 113 -6.60 -3.88 -19.11
N LEU A 114 -6.16 -3.88 -17.85
CA LEU A 114 -6.67 -3.00 -16.80
C LEU A 114 -6.04 -1.61 -16.93
N ARG A 115 -6.83 -0.57 -16.65
CA ARG A 115 -6.38 0.82 -16.67
C ARG A 115 -6.93 1.54 -15.45
N ARG A 116 -6.16 2.48 -14.93
CA ARG A 116 -6.59 3.34 -13.82
C ARG A 116 -7.73 4.24 -14.30
N ASP A 117 -8.80 4.32 -13.52
CA ASP A 117 -9.86 5.29 -13.76
C ASP A 117 -9.43 6.67 -13.25
N GLU A 118 -8.89 7.50 -14.13
CA GLU A 118 -8.38 8.83 -13.79
C GLU A 118 -9.45 9.79 -13.25
N LYS A 119 -10.74 9.46 -13.39
CA LYS A 119 -11.83 10.29 -12.84
C LYS A 119 -12.10 10.01 -11.37
N ARG A 120 -11.86 8.77 -10.94
CA ARG A 120 -12.19 8.28 -9.60
C ARG A 120 -10.96 8.03 -8.74
N TYR A 121 -9.80 7.85 -9.37
CA TYR A 121 -8.60 7.39 -8.73
C TYR A 121 -7.49 8.44 -8.84
N PHE A 122 -7.26 9.18 -7.75
CA PHE A 122 -6.29 10.27 -7.68
C PHE A 122 -4.90 9.83 -7.21
N GLU A 123 -4.81 8.67 -6.57
CA GLU A 123 -3.56 8.13 -6.05
C GLU A 123 -2.62 7.67 -7.17
N TYR A 124 -1.32 7.65 -6.88
CA TYR A 124 -0.31 7.13 -7.78
C TYR A 124 -0.38 5.61 -7.91
N GLU A 125 0.13 5.09 -9.02
CA GLU A 125 0.11 3.65 -9.32
C GLU A 125 0.94 2.83 -8.33
N ASP A 126 1.94 3.42 -7.66
CA ASP A 126 2.68 2.77 -6.58
C ASP A 126 2.14 3.07 -5.18
N SER A 127 0.98 3.71 -5.05
CA SER A 127 0.27 3.79 -3.77
C SER A 127 -0.16 2.39 -3.33
N VAL A 128 -0.09 2.13 -2.04
CA VAL A 128 -0.46 0.85 -1.45
C VAL A 128 -1.91 0.47 -1.74
N GLY A 129 -2.83 1.46 -1.72
CA GLY A 129 -4.22 1.27 -2.12
C GLY A 129 -4.34 0.78 -3.56
N PHE A 130 -3.59 1.38 -4.49
CA PHE A 130 -3.67 1.00 -5.91
C PHE A 130 -3.09 -0.38 -6.14
N ILE A 131 -1.95 -0.67 -5.51
CA ILE A 131 -1.29 -1.97 -5.57
C ILE A 131 -2.26 -3.04 -5.07
N PHE A 132 -2.97 -2.82 -3.97
CA PHE A 132 -3.97 -3.77 -3.49
C PHE A 132 -5.17 -3.90 -4.44
N SER A 133 -5.69 -2.81 -5.01
CA SER A 133 -6.78 -2.89 -5.98
C SER A 133 -6.42 -3.71 -7.22
N ILE A 134 -5.25 -3.47 -7.80
CA ILE A 134 -4.83 -4.19 -9.01
C ILE A 134 -4.48 -5.65 -8.70
N MET A 135 -3.88 -5.93 -7.53
CA MET A 135 -3.62 -7.30 -7.09
C MET A 135 -4.91 -8.07 -6.84
N SER A 136 -5.94 -7.42 -6.30
CA SER A 136 -7.29 -8.00 -6.16
C SER A 136 -7.86 -8.40 -7.52
N GLU A 137 -7.89 -7.46 -8.46
CA GLU A 137 -8.49 -7.71 -9.78
C GLU A 137 -7.71 -8.76 -10.57
N LEU A 138 -6.38 -8.70 -10.59
CA LEU A 138 -5.55 -9.70 -11.27
C LEU A 138 -5.70 -11.08 -10.65
N SER A 139 -5.74 -11.20 -9.31
CA SER A 139 -5.95 -12.48 -8.63
C SER A 139 -7.32 -13.07 -8.97
N ASN A 140 -8.36 -12.23 -9.07
CA ASN A 140 -9.69 -12.66 -9.50
C ASN A 140 -9.69 -13.13 -10.97
N LEU A 141 -9.04 -12.40 -11.88
CA LEU A 141 -8.90 -12.81 -13.28
C LEU A 141 -8.15 -14.14 -13.44
N VAL A 142 -7.08 -14.34 -12.67
CA VAL A 142 -6.37 -15.64 -12.61
C VAL A 142 -7.31 -16.74 -12.13
N ALA A 143 -8.12 -16.48 -11.09
CA ALA A 143 -9.10 -17.46 -10.59
C ALA A 143 -10.18 -17.81 -11.63
N LEU A 144 -10.52 -16.86 -12.51
CA LEU A 144 -11.44 -17.05 -13.64
C LEU A 144 -10.80 -17.74 -14.85
N GLY A 145 -9.49 -18.01 -14.80
CA GLY A 145 -8.76 -18.76 -15.82
C GLY A 145 -7.82 -17.94 -16.70
N GLU A 146 -7.69 -16.62 -16.48
CA GLU A 146 -6.71 -15.76 -17.18
C GLU A 146 -5.28 -15.96 -16.63
N LYS A 147 -4.73 -17.16 -16.82
CA LYS A 147 -3.43 -17.59 -16.29
C LYS A 147 -2.25 -16.72 -16.75
N GLN A 148 -2.36 -16.01 -17.86
CA GLN A 148 -1.31 -15.09 -18.32
C GLN A 148 -0.95 -14.01 -17.30
N TYR A 149 -1.82 -13.74 -16.33
CA TYR A 149 -1.55 -12.76 -15.26
C TYR A 149 -0.87 -13.35 -14.02
N GLU A 150 -0.69 -14.68 -13.91
CA GLU A 150 -0.02 -15.32 -12.76
C GLU A 150 1.39 -14.73 -12.54
N ASN A 151 2.17 -14.61 -13.62
CA ASN A 151 3.50 -14.00 -13.56
C ASN A 151 3.44 -12.50 -13.23
N THR A 152 2.43 -11.77 -13.73
CA THR A 152 2.28 -10.34 -13.41
C THR A 152 1.98 -10.14 -11.91
N VAL A 153 1.09 -10.95 -11.34
CA VAL A 153 0.78 -10.96 -9.90
C VAL A 153 2.04 -11.25 -9.09
N HIS A 154 2.78 -12.30 -9.45
CA HIS A 154 4.03 -12.65 -8.81
C HIS A 154 5.03 -11.48 -8.84
N CYS A 155 5.30 -10.91 -10.01
CA CYS A 155 6.26 -9.81 -10.13
C CYS A 155 5.84 -8.54 -9.39
N ILE A 156 4.55 -8.17 -9.41
CA ILE A 156 4.06 -7.01 -8.65
C ILE A 156 4.27 -7.25 -7.15
N PHE A 157 3.92 -8.43 -6.66
CA PHE A 157 4.14 -8.76 -5.25
C PHE A 157 5.62 -8.70 -4.90
N GLU A 158 6.47 -9.45 -5.60
CA GLU A 158 7.89 -9.58 -5.30
C GLU A 158 8.65 -8.25 -5.40
N GLN A 159 8.41 -7.48 -6.47
CA GLN A 159 9.27 -6.34 -6.84
C GLN A 159 8.73 -5.00 -6.34
N ILE A 160 7.41 -4.90 -6.13
CA ILE A 160 6.74 -3.66 -5.72
C ILE A 160 6.26 -3.74 -4.28
N LEU A 161 5.40 -4.71 -3.92
CA LEU A 161 4.74 -4.73 -2.61
C LEU A 161 5.61 -5.27 -1.48
N ASN A 162 6.12 -6.49 -1.65
CA ASN A 162 6.91 -7.23 -0.67
C ASN A 162 8.10 -6.42 -0.09
N PRO A 163 8.84 -5.61 -0.89
CA PRO A 163 10.00 -4.85 -0.39
C PRO A 163 9.68 -3.79 0.67
N PHE A 164 8.46 -3.26 0.74
CA PHE A 164 8.12 -2.17 1.68
C PHE A 164 6.98 -2.48 2.64
N VAL A 165 6.14 -3.47 2.34
CA VAL A 165 4.90 -3.72 3.08
C VAL A 165 5.11 -3.96 4.58
N ASP A 166 6.21 -4.60 4.99
CA ASP A 166 6.49 -4.82 6.41
C ASP A 166 6.82 -3.51 7.16
N GLU A 167 7.62 -2.62 6.54
CA GLU A 167 7.95 -1.31 7.14
C GLU A 167 6.73 -0.40 7.18
N PHE A 168 5.93 -0.42 6.10
CA PHE A 168 4.66 0.29 6.03
C PHE A 168 3.70 -0.19 7.13
N ALA A 169 3.50 -1.51 7.25
CA ALA A 169 2.60 -2.07 8.25
C ALA A 169 3.06 -1.77 9.68
N LYS A 170 4.37 -1.86 9.93
CA LYS A 170 4.94 -1.49 11.22
C LYS A 170 4.70 -0.02 11.55
N SER A 171 4.90 0.88 10.59
CA SER A 171 4.73 2.33 10.79
C SER A 171 3.29 2.69 11.17
N ILE A 172 2.31 2.01 10.58
CA ILE A 172 0.89 2.17 10.94
C ILE A 172 0.60 1.56 12.32
N TYR A 173 1.07 0.34 12.57
CA TYR A 173 0.82 -0.36 13.83
C TYR A 173 1.35 0.41 15.05
N GLU A 174 2.48 1.10 14.90
CA GLU A 174 3.11 1.92 15.94
C GLU A 174 2.53 3.36 16.01
N HIS A 175 1.69 3.76 15.05
CA HIS A 175 1.16 5.12 14.99
C HIS A 175 0.15 5.38 16.12
N LYS A 176 0.32 6.51 16.83
CA LYS A 176 -0.48 6.84 18.03
C LYS A 176 -1.98 7.05 17.77
N LYS A 177 -2.35 7.30 16.52
CA LYS A 177 -3.76 7.46 16.11
C LYS A 177 -4.36 6.20 15.49
N ALA A 178 -3.58 5.14 15.31
CA ALA A 178 -4.08 3.90 14.75
C ALA A 178 -4.83 3.11 15.85
N ASN A 179 -6.13 2.97 15.67
CA ASN A 179 -7.01 2.09 16.43
C ASN A 179 -7.54 1.00 15.49
N ILE A 180 -8.33 1.37 14.48
CA ILE A 180 -8.84 0.44 13.46
C ILE A 180 -7.70 -0.07 12.59
N TYR A 181 -6.83 0.83 12.14
CA TYR A 181 -5.71 0.47 11.27
C TYR A 181 -4.69 -0.42 11.97
N LYS A 182 -4.56 -0.34 13.29
CA LYS A 182 -3.66 -1.20 14.05
C LYS A 182 -4.08 -2.66 13.96
N GLU A 183 -5.38 -2.94 14.14
CA GLU A 183 -5.95 -4.28 13.95
C GLU A 183 -5.83 -4.72 12.49
N LEU A 184 -6.05 -3.81 11.53
CA LEU A 184 -5.86 -4.10 10.11
C LEU A 184 -4.42 -4.56 9.79
N MET A 185 -3.42 -4.00 10.47
CA MET A 185 -2.02 -4.38 10.25
C MET A 185 -1.69 -5.78 10.76
N VAL A 186 -2.42 -6.28 11.76
CA VAL A 186 -2.31 -7.68 12.20
C VAL A 186 -2.81 -8.61 11.09
N VAL A 187 -3.98 -8.32 10.53
CA VAL A 187 -4.55 -9.07 9.39
C VAL A 187 -3.63 -9.00 8.17
N LEU A 188 -3.08 -7.81 7.88
CA LEU A 188 -2.14 -7.62 6.77
C LEU A 188 -0.86 -8.44 6.99
N HIS A 189 -0.34 -8.49 8.21
CA HIS A 189 0.85 -9.28 8.51
C HIS A 189 0.65 -10.76 8.18
N SER A 190 -0.43 -11.38 8.69
CA SER A 190 -0.77 -12.77 8.40
C SER A 190 -0.98 -13.02 6.91
N PHE A 191 -1.67 -12.10 6.22
CA PHE A 191 -1.88 -12.20 4.78
C PHE A 191 -0.57 -12.13 3.98
N ILE A 192 0.35 -11.22 4.32
CA ILE A 192 1.63 -11.09 3.60
C ILE A 192 2.53 -12.32 3.83
N GLU A 193 2.54 -12.89 5.03
CA GLU A 193 3.28 -14.14 5.27
C GLU A 193 2.68 -15.31 4.47
N PHE A 194 1.34 -15.42 4.42
CA PHE A 194 0.66 -16.36 3.53
C PHE A 194 1.03 -16.14 2.06
N GLU A 195 1.00 -14.89 1.60
CA GLU A 195 1.23 -14.53 0.21
C GLU A 195 2.67 -14.84 -0.23
N ARG A 196 3.66 -14.62 0.65
CA ARG A 196 5.06 -15.04 0.47
C ARG A 196 5.19 -16.54 0.26
N LEU A 197 4.50 -17.33 1.10
CA LEU A 197 4.51 -18.79 0.99
C LEU A 197 3.84 -19.24 -0.32
N TYR A 198 2.69 -18.66 -0.66
CA TYR A 198 1.93 -19.03 -1.85
C TYR A 198 2.66 -18.69 -3.16
N LEU A 199 3.31 -17.52 -3.21
CA LEU A 199 4.07 -17.07 -4.39
C LEU A 199 5.53 -17.54 -4.38
N GLU A 200 5.96 -18.29 -3.37
CA GLU A 200 7.34 -18.74 -3.19
C GLU A 200 8.36 -17.58 -3.15
N VAL A 201 7.94 -16.44 -2.60
CA VAL A 201 8.75 -15.21 -2.48
C VAL A 201 9.31 -15.09 -1.08
N THR A 202 10.63 -14.88 -0.97
CA THR A 202 11.27 -14.69 0.34
C THR A 202 10.99 -13.32 0.93
N LYS A 203 10.93 -13.26 2.26
CA LYS A 203 10.92 -11.99 3.01
C LYS A 203 12.16 -11.16 2.65
N PRO A 204 12.02 -9.87 2.33
CA PRO A 204 13.16 -9.04 1.95
C PRO A 204 14.08 -8.84 3.14
N LEU A 205 15.39 -8.72 2.86
CA LEU A 205 16.34 -8.27 3.86
C LEU A 205 16.03 -6.81 4.22
N LYS A 206 16.18 -6.46 5.50
CA LYS A 206 16.03 -5.07 5.94
C LYS A 206 17.02 -4.20 5.18
N LYS A 207 16.52 -3.36 4.27
CA LYS A 207 17.34 -2.35 3.61
C LYS A 207 17.78 -1.35 4.66
N GLU A 208 19.08 -1.09 4.77
CA GLU A 208 19.52 0.13 5.43
C GLU A 208 18.93 1.28 4.62
N LYS A 209 18.11 2.13 5.26
CA LYS A 209 17.61 3.35 4.61
C LYS A 209 18.81 4.03 3.98
N ALA A 210 18.77 4.24 2.67
CA ALA A 210 19.84 4.94 1.98
C ALA A 210 20.04 6.26 2.73
N LYS A 211 21.11 6.34 3.54
CA LYS A 211 21.59 7.63 4.02
C LYS A 211 21.75 8.41 2.73
N LYS A 212 21.06 9.54 2.59
CA LYS A 212 21.32 10.48 1.50
C LYS A 212 22.81 10.76 1.58
N GLN A 213 23.61 10.01 0.82
CA GLN A 213 24.96 10.41 0.52
C GLN A 213 24.70 11.67 -0.28
N VAL A 214 24.97 12.80 0.37
CA VAL A 214 25.25 14.03 -0.31
C VAL A 214 26.54 13.76 -1.09
N THR A 215 26.42 13.07 -2.21
CA THR A 215 27.48 13.04 -3.19
C THR A 215 27.20 14.19 -4.13
N ASP A 216 28.20 15.05 -4.32
CA ASP A 216 28.17 16.15 -5.28
C ASP A 216 28.28 15.62 -6.71
N ASN A 217 27.50 14.58 -7.04
CA ASN A 217 27.48 13.97 -8.35
C ASN A 217 26.53 14.75 -9.26
N TRP A 218 26.86 16.03 -9.47
CA TRP A 218 26.09 16.91 -10.32
C TRP A 218 26.38 16.70 -11.82
N GLY A 219 27.25 15.76 -12.19
CA GLY A 219 27.74 15.60 -13.57
C GLY A 219 28.54 16.81 -14.06
N ASP A 220 28.76 16.90 -15.37
CA ASP A 220 29.36 18.06 -16.04
C ASP A 220 28.32 19.19 -16.18
N ILE A 221 28.01 19.84 -15.07
CA ILE A 221 27.27 21.10 -15.07
C ILE A 221 28.23 22.29 -15.14
N THR A 222 27.78 23.36 -15.76
CA THR A 222 28.55 24.61 -15.83
C THR A 222 28.78 25.18 -14.42
N PRO A 223 29.90 25.90 -14.18
CA PRO A 223 30.21 26.50 -12.88
C PRO A 223 29.08 27.39 -12.35
N GLU A 224 28.41 28.14 -13.23
CA GLU A 224 27.30 29.03 -12.91
C GLU A 224 26.06 28.28 -12.38
N GLU A 225 25.74 27.14 -12.99
CA GLU A 225 24.61 26.30 -12.56
C GLU A 225 24.93 25.59 -11.24
N ARG A 226 26.20 25.27 -10.99
CA ARG A 226 26.66 24.73 -9.70
C ARG A 226 26.49 25.76 -8.59
N GLU A 227 26.95 26.99 -8.77
CA GLU A 227 26.79 28.07 -7.80
C GLU A 227 25.31 28.41 -7.54
N ARG A 228 24.46 28.39 -8.57
CA ARG A 228 23.02 28.60 -8.40
C ARG A 228 22.39 27.53 -7.50
N ARG A 229 22.76 26.26 -7.69
CA ARG A 229 22.24 25.13 -6.90
C ARG A 229 22.76 25.12 -5.47
N GLU A 230 24.02 25.46 -5.26
CA GLU A 230 24.60 25.62 -3.92
C GLU A 230 23.91 26.76 -3.15
N ARG A 231 23.66 27.91 -3.78
CA ARG A 231 22.90 29.01 -3.18
C ARG A 231 21.48 28.58 -2.81
N ASN A 232 20.77 27.90 -3.70
CA ASN A 232 19.42 27.38 -3.41
C ASN A 232 19.41 26.34 -2.29
N ARG A 233 20.45 25.51 -2.20
CA ARG A 233 20.61 24.52 -1.14
C ARG A 233 20.89 25.17 0.21
N ALA A 234 21.76 26.18 0.25
CA ALA A 234 22.04 26.97 1.44
C ALA A 234 20.78 27.72 1.91
N LEU A 235 20.02 28.32 0.99
CA LEU A 235 18.74 28.97 1.29
C LEU A 235 17.70 28.00 1.85
N LYS A 236 17.61 26.77 1.34
CA LYS A 236 16.73 25.73 1.90
C LYS A 236 17.20 25.25 3.28
N ALA A 237 18.51 25.21 3.53
CA ALA A 237 19.06 24.82 4.83
C ALA A 237 18.83 25.89 5.92
N LEU A 238 18.67 27.15 5.53
CA LEU A 238 18.39 28.28 6.44
C LEU A 238 16.94 28.30 6.96
N GLY A 239 16.06 27.42 6.47
CA GLY A 239 14.65 27.38 6.88
C GLY A 239 13.84 28.61 6.46
N PRO A 240 12.51 28.62 6.67
CA PRO A 240 11.70 29.80 6.39
C PRO A 240 12.12 30.95 7.31
N LYS A 241 12.36 32.13 6.72
CA LYS A 241 12.55 33.35 7.50
C LYS A 241 11.23 33.69 8.19
N ASN A 242 11.28 33.83 9.52
CA ASN A 242 10.17 34.32 10.36
C ASN A 242 9.61 35.63 9.82
#